data_AF-A0A836S8R4-F1
#
_entry.id   AF-A0A836S8R4-F1
#
_cell.length_a   1.000
_cell.length_b   1.000
_cell.length_c   1.000
_cell.angle_alpha   90.00
_cell.angle_beta   90.00
_cell.angle_gamma   90.00
#
_symmetry.space_group_name_H-M   'P 1'
#
loop_
_entity.id
_entity.type
_entity.pdbx_description
1 polymer ?
#
loop_
_entity_poly.entity_id
_entity_poly.type
_entity_poly.pdbx_seq_one_letter_code
_entity_poly.pdbx_strand_id
1 'polypeptide(L)'
;MIQVKSVPEPEEFDQKVRKKGNDWIRKNLNNTDYPSYWSAFRANLAEGFENRCGYAAMWLPPYQGHVDHFIAQKDAPEQVYEWHNYRYISPTLNCRQKTGQNLA
;
A
#
# COMPACT_ATOMS: atom_id res chain seq x y z
N MET A 1 -5.73 -15.12 -3.97
CA MET A 1 -5.58 -14.29 -2.75
C MET A 1 -6.86 -14.36 -1.94
N ILE A 2 -6.77 -14.25 -0.60
CA ILE A 2 -7.96 -14.23 0.26
C ILE A 2 -8.77 -12.98 -0.07
N GLN A 3 -10.08 -13.16 -0.26
CA GLN A 3 -11.02 -12.07 -0.52
C GLN A 3 -11.21 -11.28 0.78
N VAL A 4 -10.42 -10.22 0.95
CA VAL A 4 -10.59 -9.27 2.05
C VAL A 4 -11.74 -8.34 1.67
N LYS A 5 -12.69 -8.13 2.58
CA LYS A 5 -13.74 -7.11 2.38
C LYS A 5 -13.06 -5.78 2.07
N SER A 6 -13.58 -5.05 1.08
CA SER A 6 -13.02 -3.74 0.72
C SER A 6 -12.93 -2.86 1.97
N VAL A 7 -11.72 -2.42 2.30
CA VAL A 7 -11.48 -1.54 3.45
C VAL A 7 -12.04 -0.17 3.08
N PRO A 8 -12.94 0.42 3.89
CA PRO A 8 -13.44 1.77 3.64
C PRO A 8 -12.30 2.77 3.53
N GLU A 9 -12.37 3.65 2.54
CA GLU A 9 -11.41 4.74 2.38
C GLU A 9 -11.61 5.78 3.50
N PRO A 10 -10.55 6.16 4.23
CA PRO A 10 -10.61 7.23 5.22
C PRO A 10 -10.90 8.59 4.56
N GLU A 11 -11.68 9.44 5.22
CA GLU A 11 -12.11 10.74 4.68
C GLU A 11 -10.95 11.65 4.24
N GLU A 12 -9.86 11.65 5.01
CA GLU A 12 -8.69 12.48 4.71
C GLU A 12 -7.77 11.92 3.62
N PHE A 13 -8.02 10.68 3.15
CA PHE A 13 -7.15 9.98 2.21
C PHE A 13 -7.00 10.74 0.90
N ASP A 14 -8.12 11.18 0.33
CA ASP A 14 -8.15 11.87 -0.95
C ASP A 14 -7.27 13.12 -0.95
N GLN A 15 -7.32 13.91 0.13
CA GLN A 15 -6.54 15.14 0.26
C GLN A 15 -5.08 14.88 0.60
N LYS A 16 -4.80 13.98 1.57
CA LYS A 16 -3.45 13.78 2.10
C LYS A 16 -2.58 12.87 1.23
N VAL A 17 -3.19 11.99 0.43
CA VAL A 17 -2.50 10.98 -0.38
C VAL A 17 -2.81 11.15 -1.86
N ARG A 18 -4.06 10.95 -2.29
CA ARG A 18 -4.41 10.87 -3.72
C ARG A 18 -4.09 12.15 -4.48
N LYS A 19 -4.70 13.27 -4.10
CA LYS A 19 -4.51 14.57 -4.76
C LYS A 19 -3.05 15.02 -4.70
N LYS A 20 -2.47 14.98 -3.49
CA LYS A 20 -1.08 15.38 -3.24
C LYS A 20 -0.07 14.54 -4.04
N GLY A 21 -0.29 13.22 -4.08
CA GLY A 21 0.54 12.28 -4.82
C GLY A 21 0.43 12.46 -6.32
N ASN A 22 -0.80 12.60 -6.85
CA ASN A 22 -1.02 12.83 -8.27
C ASN A 22 -0.46 14.19 -8.74
N ASP A 23 -0.52 15.23 -7.90
CA ASP A 23 0.14 16.50 -8.15
C ASP A 23 1.67 16.35 -8.18
N TRP A 24 2.24 15.49 -7.33
CA TRP A 24 3.66 15.19 -7.36
C TRP A 24 4.04 14.44 -8.65
N ILE A 25 3.26 13.44 -9.08
CA ILE A 25 3.50 12.69 -10.32
C ILE A 25 3.53 13.62 -11.53
N ARG A 26 2.54 14.52 -11.64
CA ARG A 26 2.47 15.51 -12.74
C ARG A 26 3.69 16.41 -12.82
N LYS A 27 4.33 16.69 -11.68
CA LYS A 27 5.55 17.51 -11.59
C LYS A 27 6.84 16.70 -11.78
N ASN A 28 6.78 15.37 -11.67
CA ASN A 28 7.95 14.49 -11.65
C ASN A 28 7.74 13.26 -12.56
N LEU A 29 7.34 13.48 -13.82
CA LEU A 29 6.87 12.44 -14.76
C LEU A 29 7.86 11.27 -15.01
N ASN A 30 9.15 11.43 -14.71
CA ASN A 30 10.19 10.41 -14.91
C ASN A 30 10.76 9.87 -13.59
N ASN A 31 10.23 10.29 -12.44
CA ASN A 31 10.73 9.86 -11.15
C ASN A 31 9.93 8.65 -10.65
N THR A 32 10.63 7.57 -10.34
CA THR A 32 10.06 6.33 -9.81
C THR A 32 10.18 6.21 -8.29
N ASP A 33 10.80 7.20 -7.62
CA ASP A 33 10.91 7.27 -6.16
C ASP A 33 9.74 8.08 -5.59
N TYR A 34 8.58 7.41 -5.50
CA TYR A 34 7.34 8.04 -5.09
C TYR A 34 7.32 8.33 -3.57
N PRO A 35 7.02 9.58 -3.16
CA PRO A 35 6.87 9.91 -1.74
C PRO A 35 5.80 9.06 -1.07
N SER A 36 6.14 8.48 0.08
CA SER A 36 5.30 7.55 0.83
C SER A 36 4.18 8.24 1.63
N TYR A 37 3.36 9.08 1.00
CA TYR A 37 2.25 9.79 1.66
C TYR A 37 1.23 8.84 2.32
N TRP A 38 1.08 7.64 1.79
CA TRP A 38 0.21 6.58 2.31
C TRP A 38 0.62 6.03 3.68
N SER A 39 1.88 6.21 4.09
CA SER A 39 2.41 5.63 5.34
C SER A 39 1.65 6.09 6.59
N ALA A 40 1.05 7.28 6.56
CA ALA A 40 0.20 7.79 7.64
C ALA A 40 -1.09 6.98 7.85
N PHE A 41 -1.58 6.28 6.82
CA PHE A 41 -2.84 5.52 6.84
C PHE A 41 -2.64 4.04 7.18
N ARG A 42 -1.44 3.67 7.63
CA ARG A 42 -1.13 2.29 8.06
C ARG A 42 -2.06 1.78 9.15
N ALA A 43 -2.46 2.64 10.08
CA ALA A 43 -3.39 2.29 11.15
C ALA A 43 -4.79 1.95 10.60
N ASN A 44 -5.29 2.72 9.63
CA ASN A 44 -6.58 2.46 8.97
C ASN A 44 -6.56 1.12 8.21
N LEU A 45 -5.44 0.80 7.54
CA LEU A 45 -5.27 -0.50 6.90
C LEU A 45 -5.18 -1.63 7.94
N ALA A 46 -4.48 -1.43 9.05
CA ALA A 46 -4.42 -2.42 10.12
C ALA A 46 -5.81 -2.71 10.69
N GLU A 47 -6.62 -1.68 10.93
CA GLU A 47 -8.01 -1.81 11.38
C GLU A 47 -8.87 -2.54 10.34
N GLY A 48 -8.84 -2.09 9.09
CA GLY A 48 -9.63 -2.68 8.01
C GLY A 48 -9.28 -4.13 7.68
N PHE A 49 -8.02 -4.53 7.88
CA PHE A 49 -7.58 -5.91 7.75
C PHE A 49 -7.70 -6.71 9.05
N GLU A 50 -8.30 -6.16 10.13
CA GLU A 50 -8.39 -6.78 11.45
C GLU A 50 -7.04 -7.25 12.00
N ASN A 51 -5.99 -6.46 11.75
CA ASN A 51 -4.59 -6.78 12.00
C ASN A 51 -4.10 -8.06 11.31
N ARG A 52 -4.74 -8.51 10.23
CA ARG A 52 -4.30 -9.67 9.45
C ARG A 52 -3.47 -9.25 8.25
N CYS A 53 -2.44 -10.03 7.96
CA CYS A 53 -1.64 -9.87 6.77
C CYS A 53 -2.48 -10.12 5.51
N GLY A 54 -2.58 -9.15 4.61
CA GLY A 54 -3.30 -9.26 3.33
C GLY A 54 -2.75 -10.32 2.36
N TYR A 55 -1.55 -10.86 2.61
CA TYR A 55 -0.98 -11.95 1.82
C TYR A 55 -1.30 -13.34 2.39
N ALA A 56 -1.12 -13.52 3.69
CA ALA A 56 -1.15 -14.84 4.34
C ALA A 56 -2.32 -15.02 5.34
N ALA A 57 -3.13 -13.99 5.56
CA ALA A 57 -4.17 -13.88 6.58
C ALA A 57 -3.74 -14.22 8.02
N MET A 58 -2.44 -14.32 8.28
CA MET A 58 -1.92 -14.43 9.64
C MET A 58 -2.11 -13.12 10.40
N TRP A 59 -2.43 -13.23 11.68
CA TRP A 59 -2.48 -12.07 12.56
C TRP A 59 -1.08 -11.45 12.70
N LEU A 60 -1.04 -10.12 12.74
CA LEU A 60 0.14 -9.32 12.95
C LEU A 60 -0.06 -8.53 14.25
N PRO A 61 0.97 -8.41 15.10
CA PRO A 61 0.86 -7.53 16.25
C PRO A 61 0.50 -6.09 15.81
N PRO A 62 -0.29 -5.37 16.62
CA PRO A 62 -0.66 -3.99 16.31
C PRO A 62 0.59 -3.17 15.98
N TYR A 63 0.49 -2.34 14.95
CA TYR A 63 1.57 -1.47 14.51
C TYR A 63 2.83 -2.18 13.98
N GLN A 64 2.82 -3.48 13.72
CA GLN A 64 3.98 -4.19 13.15
C GLN A 64 3.89 -4.48 11.65
N GLY A 65 2.71 -4.38 11.03
CA GLY A 65 2.59 -4.52 9.59
C GLY A 65 3.01 -3.26 8.83
N HIS A 66 3.21 -3.40 7.53
CA HIS A 66 3.60 -2.34 6.60
C HIS A 66 2.49 -2.13 5.56
N VAL A 67 2.49 -0.97 4.93
CA VAL A 67 1.68 -0.73 3.74
C VAL A 67 2.45 -1.24 2.53
N ASP A 68 1.75 -1.99 1.69
CA ASP A 68 2.27 -2.50 0.42
C ASP A 68 1.24 -2.30 -0.68
N HIS A 69 1.70 -2.31 -1.93
CA HIS A 69 0.84 -2.14 -3.10
C HIS A 69 0.38 -3.50 -3.65
N PHE A 70 -0.88 -3.63 -4.04
CA PHE A 70 -1.37 -4.83 -4.75
C PHE A 70 -0.74 -4.95 -6.14
N ILE A 71 -0.68 -3.83 -6.86
CA ILE A 71 -0.02 -3.66 -8.15
C ILE A 71 1.22 -2.77 -7.93
N ALA A 72 2.38 -3.26 -8.32
CA ALA A 72 3.64 -2.58 -8.05
C ALA A 72 3.69 -1.20 -8.73
N GLN A 73 4.35 -0.25 -8.07
CA GLN A 73 4.45 1.15 -8.52
C GLN A 73 5.08 1.29 -9.92
N LYS A 74 5.97 0.35 -10.28
CA LYS A 74 6.60 0.28 -11.62
C LYS A 74 5.65 -0.18 -12.72
N ASP A 75 4.66 -1.00 -12.38
CA ASP A 75 3.75 -1.63 -13.34
C ASP A 75 2.49 -0.76 -13.57
N ALA A 76 2.11 0.05 -12.57
CA ALA A 76 0.99 0.99 -12.66
C ALA A 76 1.27 2.30 -11.88
N PRO A 77 2.09 3.23 -12.43
CA PRO A 77 2.35 4.55 -11.86
C PRO A 77 1.10 5.34 -11.47
N GLU A 78 0.02 5.20 -12.24
CA GLU A 78 -1.25 5.87 -12.04
C GLU A 78 -2.03 5.34 -10.82
N GLN A 79 -1.66 4.16 -10.30
CA GLN A 79 -2.32 3.53 -9.15
C GLN A 79 -1.51 3.65 -7.86
N VAL A 80 -0.37 4.35 -7.88
CA VAL A 80 0.52 4.48 -6.72
C VAL A 80 -0.19 5.13 -5.53
N TYR A 81 -1.11 6.06 -5.80
CA TYR A 81 -1.83 6.84 -4.79
C TYR A 81 -3.31 6.47 -4.61
N GLU A 82 -3.70 5.27 -5.07
CA GLU A 82 -5.08 4.80 -4.96
C GLU A 82 -5.28 3.86 -3.77
N TRP A 83 -6.31 4.14 -2.95
CA TRP A 83 -6.58 3.40 -1.71
C TRP A 83 -6.77 1.90 -1.93
N HIS A 84 -7.53 1.54 -2.97
CA HIS A 84 -7.80 0.14 -3.30
C HIS A 84 -6.53 -0.62 -3.70
N ASN A 85 -5.43 0.07 -4.00
CA ASN A 85 -4.15 -0.53 -4.32
C ASN A 85 -3.30 -0.79 -3.05
N TYR A 86 -3.80 -0.53 -1.84
CA TYR A 86 -3.04 -0.73 -0.60
C TYR A 86 -3.49 -1.93 0.22
N ARG A 87 -2.52 -2.60 0.84
CA ARG A 87 -2.74 -3.70 1.77
C ARG A 87 -1.84 -3.61 3.00
N TYR A 88 -2.33 -4.17 4.10
CA TYR A 88 -1.54 -4.36 5.32
C TYR A 88 -0.79 -5.69 5.25
N ILE A 89 0.55 -5.69 5.31
CA ILE A 89 1.37 -6.89 5.15
C ILE A 89 2.41 -7.04 6.25
N SER A 90 2.81 -8.28 6.55
CA SER A 90 3.97 -8.54 7.40
C SER A 90 5.25 -7.98 6.76
N PRO A 91 6.14 -7.31 7.52
CA PRO A 91 7.43 -6.85 7.01
C PRO A 91 8.26 -7.98 6.39
N THR A 92 8.25 -9.15 7.02
CA THR A 92 9.03 -10.32 6.58
C THR A 92 8.54 -10.85 5.23
N LEU A 93 7.23 -10.85 4.99
CA LEU A 93 6.66 -11.28 3.71
C LEU A 93 6.85 -10.21 2.62
N ASN A 94 6.75 -8.93 2.98
CA ASN A 94 7.01 -7.82 2.08
C ASN A 94 8.44 -7.88 1.51
N CYS A 95 9.45 -8.11 2.36
CA CYS A 95 10.83 -8.26 1.91
C CYS A 95 11.01 -9.39 0.89
N ARG A 96 10.34 -10.53 1.08
CA ARG A 96 10.44 -11.70 0.18
C ARG A 96 9.74 -11.48 -1.16
N GLN A 97 8.66 -10.70 -1.20
CA GLN A 97 8.00 -10.34 -2.45
C GLN A 97 8.93 -9.52 -3.36
N LYS A 98 9.70 -8.58 -2.79
CA LYS A 98 10.71 -7.81 -3.53
C LYS A 98 11.80 -8.71 -4.11
N THR A 99 12.23 -9.74 -3.37
CA THR A 99 13.22 -10.71 -3.86
C THR A 99 12.68 -11.59 -4.99
N GLY A 100 11.41 -12.00 -4.93
CA GLY A 100 10.78 -12.85 -5.96
C GLY A 100 10.57 -12.17 -7.31
N GLN A 101 10.60 -10.83 -7.38
CA GLN A 101 10.54 -10.08 -8.64
C GLN A 101 11.90 -9.98 -9.36
N ASN A 102 12.99 -10.44 -8.74
CA ASN A 102 14.35 -10.40 -9.30
C ASN A 102 14.79 -11.74 -9.94
N LEU A 103 13.86 -12.67 -10.12
CA LEU A 103 14.09 -13.93 -10.86
C LEU A 103 13.22 -13.90 -12.13
N ALA A 104 13.64 -13.11 -13.11
CA ALA A 104 13.16 -13.14 -14.49
C ALA A 104 14.32 -12.77 -15.41
#